data_AF-A0A6T6I4B6-F1
#
_entry.id   AF-A0A6T6I4B6-F1
#
_cell.length_a   1.000
_cell.length_b   1.000
_cell.length_c   1.000
_cell.angle_alpha   90.00
_cell.angle_beta   90.00
_cell.angle_gamma   90.00
#
_symmetry.space_group_name_H-M   'P 1'
#
loop_
_entity.id
_entity.type
_entity.pdbx_description
1 polymer ?
#
loop_
_entity_poly.entity_id
_entity_poly.type
_entity_poly.pdbx_seq_one_letter_code
_entity_poly.pdbx_strand_id
1 'polypeptide(L)'
;DIRIVREAVRHPTFELYLVPIEVQTMYPDIVVQAIQNCPISDLWDLFDSVHATIWWSSLEAVKAWMCRGGGWVHDDFNPEFQTNPDLLAALAKSPNWMDFEYMASEEQTSDKKFMLKMVESRGELVRFASGNLRNDMDVVVMALGHRPDPKPMVMTDLECRGIEFIVRLSSHIQSILQLDHVFVGQFLCGVHKHGAIGSEGNTGSTTSSPCQLPMLNHGFETSLEWTRMIATYLDVPSGKRLERYHQAAKELQRWGY
;
A
#
# COMPACT_ATOMS: atom_id res chain seq x y z
N ASP A 1 -21.68 -34.24 14.47
CA ASP A 1 -21.58 -35.09 13.25
C ASP A 1 -20.69 -34.38 12.26
N ILE A 2 -19.63 -35.03 11.76
CA ILE A 2 -18.69 -34.42 10.81
C ILE A 2 -19.35 -34.10 9.46
N ARG A 3 -20.47 -34.76 9.13
CA ARG A 3 -21.23 -34.51 7.90
C ARG A 3 -21.85 -33.11 7.91
N ILE A 4 -22.44 -32.71 9.04
CA ILE A 4 -23.04 -31.38 9.22
C ILE A 4 -21.97 -30.29 9.06
N VAL A 5 -20.80 -30.46 9.68
CA VAL A 5 -19.69 -29.50 9.54
C VAL A 5 -19.22 -29.37 8.09
N ARG A 6 -19.11 -30.49 7.36
CA ARG A 6 -18.72 -30.46 5.95
C ARG A 6 -19.75 -29.77 5.08
N GLU A 7 -21.03 -29.98 5.35
CA GLU A 7 -22.11 -29.35 4.59
C GLU A 7 -22.22 -27.86 4.91
N ALA A 8 -22.05 -27.48 6.17
CA ALA A 8 -21.94 -26.09 6.62
C ALA A 8 -20.81 -25.32 5.95
N VAL A 9 -19.70 -25.96 5.59
CA VAL A 9 -18.62 -25.29 4.84
C VAL A 9 -18.94 -25.17 3.34
N ARG A 10 -19.77 -26.06 2.79
CA ARG A 10 -20.13 -26.08 1.36
C ARG A 10 -21.33 -25.19 1.03
N HIS A 11 -22.33 -25.19 1.89
CA HIS A 11 -23.59 -24.44 1.76
C HIS A 11 -23.84 -23.63 3.04
N PRO A 12 -22.95 -22.67 3.35
CA PRO A 12 -22.88 -22.03 4.66
C PRO A 12 -24.15 -21.27 5.05
N THR A 13 -24.85 -20.68 4.09
CA THR A 13 -26.07 -19.90 4.32
C THR A 13 -27.20 -20.68 4.99
N PHE A 14 -27.30 -21.99 4.73
CA PHE A 14 -28.43 -22.81 5.19
C PHE A 14 -28.01 -23.87 6.21
N GLU A 15 -26.72 -24.09 6.41
CA GLU A 15 -26.25 -25.25 7.16
C GLU A 15 -25.36 -24.83 8.35
N LEU A 16 -24.82 -23.60 8.38
CA LEU A 16 -23.96 -23.17 9.47
C LEU A 16 -24.69 -23.09 10.81
N TYR A 17 -25.97 -22.68 10.81
CA TYR A 17 -26.79 -22.63 12.03
C TYR A 17 -27.02 -24.03 12.66
N LEU A 18 -26.84 -25.11 11.89
CA LEU A 18 -26.94 -26.49 12.39
C LEU A 18 -25.66 -26.94 13.11
N VAL A 19 -24.55 -26.23 12.93
CA VAL A 19 -23.30 -26.52 13.64
C VAL A 19 -23.44 -26.03 15.09
N PRO A 20 -23.30 -26.92 16.10
CA PRO A 20 -23.42 -26.52 17.50
C PRO A 20 -22.47 -25.39 17.87
N ILE A 21 -22.92 -24.52 18.76
CA ILE A 21 -22.19 -23.34 19.20
C ILE A 21 -20.81 -23.71 19.78
N GLU A 22 -20.73 -24.81 20.52
CA GLU A 22 -19.48 -25.33 21.09
C GLU A 22 -18.48 -25.71 20.01
N VAL A 23 -18.97 -26.22 18.87
CA VAL A 23 -18.12 -26.59 17.73
C VAL A 23 -17.64 -25.35 16.99
N GLN A 24 -18.52 -24.36 16.77
CA GLN A 24 -18.12 -23.09 16.16
C GLN A 24 -17.04 -22.38 17.00
N THR A 25 -17.23 -22.37 18.33
CA THR A 25 -16.31 -21.70 19.26
C THR A 25 -14.98 -22.43 19.46
N MET A 26 -14.99 -23.76 19.53
CA MET A 26 -13.74 -24.53 19.62
C MET A 26 -12.95 -24.55 18.30
N TYR A 27 -13.63 -24.41 17.16
CA TYR A 27 -13.01 -24.49 15.83
C TYR A 27 -13.47 -23.33 14.92
N PRO A 28 -13.00 -22.09 15.16
CA PRO A 28 -13.36 -20.93 14.35
C PRO A 28 -13.00 -21.05 12.87
N ASP A 29 -12.04 -21.92 12.53
CA ASP A 29 -11.66 -22.22 11.15
C ASP A 29 -12.84 -22.70 10.29
N ILE A 30 -13.83 -23.36 10.89
CA ILE A 30 -15.06 -23.77 10.21
C ILE A 30 -15.81 -22.52 9.72
N VAL A 31 -15.95 -21.51 10.58
CA VAL A 31 -16.62 -20.25 10.26
C VAL A 31 -15.82 -19.48 9.22
N VAL A 32 -14.49 -19.43 9.35
CA VAL A 32 -13.62 -18.79 8.34
C VAL A 32 -13.80 -19.42 6.96
N GLN A 33 -13.81 -20.76 6.87
CA GLN A 33 -14.03 -21.47 5.61
C GLN A 33 -15.45 -21.26 5.07
N ALA A 34 -16.45 -21.25 5.94
CA ALA A 34 -17.84 -20.94 5.58
C ALA A 34 -17.95 -19.54 4.96
N ILE A 35 -17.36 -18.52 5.59
CA ILE A 35 -17.33 -17.14 5.06
C ILE A 35 -16.63 -17.08 3.69
N GLN A 36 -15.50 -17.76 3.54
CA GLN A 36 -14.75 -17.79 2.29
C GLN A 36 -15.55 -18.43 1.14
N ASN A 37 -16.28 -19.51 1.43
CA ASN A 37 -17.08 -20.22 0.44
C ASN A 37 -18.46 -19.60 0.20
N CYS A 38 -18.88 -18.65 1.03
CA CYS A 38 -20.17 -17.99 0.89
C CYS A 38 -20.23 -17.11 -0.38
N PRO A 39 -21.33 -17.15 -1.15
CA PRO A 39 -21.63 -16.13 -2.14
C PRO A 39 -21.72 -14.75 -1.49
N ILE A 40 -21.25 -13.69 -2.17
CA ILE A 40 -21.31 -12.31 -1.63
C ILE A 40 -22.76 -11.88 -1.36
N SER A 41 -23.72 -12.31 -2.19
CA SER A 41 -25.15 -12.01 -2.02
C SER A 41 -25.72 -12.50 -0.69
N ASP A 42 -25.14 -13.58 -0.19
CA ASP A 42 -25.64 -14.39 0.92
C ASP A 42 -24.82 -14.12 2.20
N LEU A 43 -23.81 -13.24 2.11
CA LEU A 43 -22.88 -12.99 3.19
C LEU A 43 -23.59 -12.42 4.42
N TRP A 44 -24.58 -11.55 4.22
CA TRP A 44 -25.39 -11.01 5.32
C TRP A 44 -26.27 -12.07 5.99
N ASP A 45 -26.86 -12.99 5.22
CA ASP A 45 -27.64 -14.10 5.80
C ASP A 45 -26.74 -15.06 6.61
N LEU A 46 -25.49 -15.22 6.18
CA LEU A 46 -24.50 -15.99 6.92
C LEU A 46 -24.16 -15.36 8.27
N PHE A 47 -24.20 -14.02 8.40
CA PHE A 47 -23.87 -13.32 9.64
C PHE A 47 -24.71 -13.81 10.81
N ASP A 48 -26.03 -13.91 10.62
CA ASP A 48 -26.98 -14.36 11.63
C ASP A 48 -26.80 -15.85 12.00
N SER A 49 -26.19 -16.62 11.10
CA SER A 49 -25.88 -18.04 11.32
C SER A 49 -24.58 -18.26 12.10
N VAL A 50 -23.71 -17.26 12.17
CA VAL A 50 -22.48 -17.29 12.96
C VAL A 50 -22.83 -16.96 14.40
N HIS A 51 -22.40 -17.80 15.34
CA HIS A 51 -22.63 -17.50 16.75
C HIS A 51 -21.89 -16.23 17.17
N ALA A 52 -22.59 -15.31 17.86
CA ALA A 52 -22.08 -13.97 18.18
C ALA A 52 -20.71 -13.96 18.89
N THR A 53 -20.41 -14.97 19.72
CA THR A 53 -19.10 -15.06 20.40
C THR A 53 -17.92 -15.15 19.44
N ILE A 54 -18.11 -15.63 18.21
CA ILE A 54 -17.06 -15.71 17.18
C ILE A 54 -16.61 -14.30 16.78
N TRP A 55 -17.55 -13.37 16.59
CA TRP A 55 -17.25 -11.97 16.29
C TRP A 55 -16.53 -11.25 17.43
N TRP A 56 -16.63 -11.79 18.65
CA TRP A 56 -15.95 -11.27 19.83
C TRP A 56 -14.57 -11.89 20.08
N SER A 57 -14.32 -13.10 19.59
CA SER A 57 -13.15 -13.90 19.97
C SER A 57 -12.20 -14.24 18.81
N SER A 58 -12.67 -14.24 17.56
CA SER A 58 -11.89 -14.72 16.41
C SER A 58 -11.55 -13.59 15.44
N LEU A 59 -10.35 -13.03 15.58
CA LEU A 59 -9.83 -12.03 14.65
C LEU A 59 -9.84 -12.52 13.18
N GLU A 60 -9.55 -13.81 12.97
CA GLU A 60 -9.51 -14.41 11.63
C GLU A 60 -10.89 -14.51 10.98
N ALA A 61 -11.95 -14.79 11.76
CA ALA A 61 -13.33 -14.77 11.25
C ALA A 61 -13.73 -13.34 10.83
N VAL A 62 -13.41 -12.33 11.66
CA VAL A 62 -13.64 -10.91 11.36
C VAL A 62 -12.88 -10.50 10.09
N LYS A 63 -11.62 -10.91 9.97
CA LYS A 63 -10.79 -10.64 8.79
C LYS A 63 -11.38 -11.29 7.54
N ALA A 64 -11.81 -12.55 7.62
CA ALA A 64 -12.43 -13.26 6.51
C ALA A 64 -13.72 -12.56 6.06
N TRP A 65 -14.54 -12.13 7.02
CA TRP A 65 -15.76 -11.37 6.78
C TRP A 65 -15.50 -10.09 5.99
N MET A 66 -14.56 -9.25 6.46
CA MET A 66 -14.18 -8.00 5.79
C MET A 66 -13.62 -8.24 4.39
N CYS A 67 -12.68 -9.19 4.25
CA CYS A 67 -12.07 -9.51 2.96
C CYS A 67 -13.08 -9.98 1.92
N ARG A 68 -14.18 -10.61 2.35
CA ARG A 68 -15.23 -11.08 1.45
C ARG A 68 -16.19 -9.97 1.01
N GLY A 69 -16.20 -8.84 1.72
CA GLY A 69 -17.10 -7.71 1.48
C GLY A 69 -18.24 -7.61 2.51
N GLY A 70 -18.07 -8.21 3.68
CA GLY A 70 -18.93 -7.97 4.83
C GLY A 70 -18.59 -6.63 5.49
N GLY A 71 -19.61 -5.85 5.86
CA GLY A 71 -19.42 -4.53 6.48
C GLY A 71 -19.11 -4.63 7.97
N TRP A 72 -18.57 -3.57 8.57
CA TRP A 72 -18.42 -3.47 10.02
C TRP A 72 -19.77 -3.28 10.70
N VAL A 73 -20.20 -4.27 11.50
CA VAL A 73 -21.45 -4.22 12.26
C VAL A 73 -21.13 -3.80 13.69
N HIS A 74 -20.95 -2.50 13.90
CA HIS A 74 -20.32 -1.88 15.07
C HIS A 74 -20.50 -2.59 16.42
N ASP A 75 -21.74 -2.88 16.82
CA ASP A 75 -22.04 -3.42 18.15
C ASP A 75 -21.79 -4.93 18.28
N ASP A 76 -21.59 -5.63 17.16
CA ASP A 76 -21.45 -7.09 17.12
C ASP A 76 -19.99 -7.56 17.16
N PHE A 77 -19.03 -6.67 16.90
CA PHE A 77 -17.61 -7.01 16.86
C PHE A 77 -16.88 -6.54 18.13
N ASN A 78 -15.85 -7.30 18.54
CA ASN A 78 -15.00 -6.88 19.65
C ASN A 78 -14.32 -5.53 19.34
N PRO A 79 -14.51 -4.48 20.16
CA PRO A 79 -13.85 -3.20 19.95
C PRO A 79 -12.32 -3.30 20.03
N GLU A 80 -11.75 -4.30 20.72
CA GLU A 80 -10.29 -4.51 20.77
C GLU A 80 -9.68 -4.88 19.40
N PHE A 81 -10.51 -5.32 18.44
CA PHE A 81 -10.05 -5.57 17.08
C PHE A 81 -9.95 -4.29 16.25
N GLN A 82 -10.60 -3.20 16.68
CA GLN A 82 -10.35 -1.88 16.10
C GLN A 82 -8.87 -1.55 16.29
N THR A 83 -8.32 -0.71 15.42
CA THR A 83 -6.89 -0.37 15.42
C THR A 83 -5.93 -1.54 15.14
N ASN A 84 -6.41 -2.77 14.94
CA ASN A 84 -5.53 -3.87 14.59
C ASN A 84 -4.91 -3.63 13.20
N PRO A 85 -3.57 -3.56 13.07
CA PRO A 85 -2.93 -3.18 11.82
C PRO A 85 -3.14 -4.22 10.70
N ASP A 86 -3.27 -5.51 11.06
CA ASP A 86 -3.48 -6.58 10.08
C ASP A 86 -4.92 -6.56 9.54
N LEU A 87 -5.91 -6.24 10.38
CA LEU A 87 -7.27 -5.99 9.93
C LEU A 87 -7.37 -4.74 9.07
N LEU A 88 -6.74 -3.64 9.45
CA LEU A 88 -6.74 -2.41 8.66
C LEU A 88 -6.09 -2.62 7.30
N ALA A 89 -5.01 -3.39 7.23
CA ALA A 89 -4.36 -3.76 5.98
C ALA A 89 -5.23 -4.69 5.10
N ALA A 90 -6.03 -5.57 5.71
CA ALA A 90 -7.00 -6.40 5.00
C ALA A 90 -8.16 -5.56 4.46
N LEU A 91 -8.70 -4.67 5.31
CA LEU A 91 -9.78 -3.75 4.98
C LEU A 91 -9.41 -2.81 3.84
N ALA A 92 -8.18 -2.30 3.82
CA ALA A 92 -7.66 -1.44 2.75
C ALA A 92 -7.75 -2.09 1.35
N LYS A 93 -7.69 -3.43 1.27
CA LYS A 93 -7.78 -4.19 0.02
C LYS A 93 -9.20 -4.67 -0.29
N SER A 94 -10.10 -4.56 0.68
CA SER A 94 -11.47 -5.03 0.59
C SER A 94 -12.37 -4.03 -0.16
N PRO A 95 -13.54 -4.46 -0.65
CA PRO A 95 -14.52 -3.54 -1.22
C PRO A 95 -15.12 -2.58 -0.18
N ASN A 96 -15.04 -2.91 1.13
CA ASN A 96 -15.61 -2.12 2.23
C ASN A 96 -14.58 -1.22 2.92
N TRP A 97 -13.53 -0.83 2.19
CA TRP A 97 -12.51 0.11 2.63
C TRP A 97 -13.02 1.40 3.31
N MET A 98 -14.28 1.78 3.12
CA MET A 98 -14.90 2.94 3.77
C MET A 98 -15.03 2.75 5.29
N ASP A 99 -15.14 1.51 5.78
CA ASP A 99 -15.19 1.21 7.22
C ASP A 99 -13.88 1.57 7.95
N PHE A 100 -12.83 1.91 7.19
CA PHE A 100 -11.55 2.40 7.72
C PHE A 100 -11.74 3.66 8.57
N GLU A 101 -12.74 4.49 8.26
CA GLU A 101 -13.11 5.68 9.05
C GLU A 101 -13.39 5.36 10.51
N TYR A 102 -14.02 4.21 10.76
CA TYR A 102 -14.47 3.81 12.09
C TYR A 102 -13.47 2.92 12.82
N MET A 103 -12.62 2.21 12.08
CA MET A 103 -11.68 1.26 12.66
C MET A 103 -10.31 1.85 12.98
N ALA A 104 -9.84 2.83 12.21
CA ALA A 104 -8.52 3.41 12.39
C ALA A 104 -8.55 4.47 13.50
N SER A 105 -7.56 4.45 14.40
CA SER A 105 -7.45 5.50 15.42
C SER A 105 -6.86 6.78 14.85
N GLU A 106 -7.10 7.91 15.52
CA GLU A 106 -6.48 9.20 15.17
C GLU A 106 -4.94 9.14 15.20
N GLU A 107 -4.36 8.34 16.11
CA GLU A 107 -2.92 8.13 16.18
C GLU A 107 -2.40 7.45 14.91
N GLN A 108 -3.10 6.42 14.43
CA GLN A 108 -2.75 5.69 13.22
C GLN A 108 -2.93 6.55 11.96
N THR A 109 -4.03 7.29 11.87
CA THR A 109 -4.28 8.19 10.74
C THR A 109 -3.36 9.42 10.74
N SER A 110 -2.67 9.68 11.86
CA SER A 110 -1.63 10.70 11.99
C SER A 110 -0.21 10.17 11.80
N ASP A 111 0.00 8.85 11.83
CA ASP A 111 1.30 8.24 11.54
C ASP A 111 1.55 8.16 10.02
N LYS A 112 2.53 8.94 9.54
CA LYS A 112 2.94 8.97 8.13
C LYS A 112 3.31 7.59 7.61
N LYS A 113 4.07 6.79 8.37
CA LYS A 113 4.52 5.46 7.91
C LYS A 113 3.36 4.49 7.79
N PHE A 114 2.43 4.54 8.73
CA PHE A 114 1.21 3.75 8.67
C PHE A 114 0.35 4.13 7.47
N MET A 115 0.04 5.42 7.31
CA MET A 115 -0.80 5.90 6.22
C MET A 115 -0.18 5.66 4.84
N LEU A 116 1.15 5.76 4.69
CA LEU A 116 1.82 5.42 3.43
C LEU A 116 1.58 3.96 3.02
N LYS A 117 1.61 3.00 3.95
CA LYS A 117 1.31 1.58 3.66
C LYS A 117 -0.14 1.36 3.22
N MET A 118 -1.06 2.09 3.86
CA MET A 118 -2.49 2.01 3.54
C MET A 118 -2.78 2.62 2.16
N VAL A 119 -2.27 3.83 1.92
CA VAL A 119 -2.39 4.54 0.64
C VAL A 119 -1.72 3.79 -0.51
N GLU A 120 -0.59 3.10 -0.26
CA GLU A 120 0.03 2.24 -1.26
C GLU A 120 -0.88 1.08 -1.67
N SER A 121 -1.68 0.56 -0.74
CA SER A 121 -2.68 -0.48 -0.98
C SER A 121 -3.95 0.06 -1.64
N ARG A 122 -4.36 1.28 -1.30
CA ARG A 122 -5.51 1.98 -1.87
C ARG A 122 -5.41 3.50 -1.72
N GLY A 123 -5.32 4.22 -2.84
CA GLY A 123 -5.08 5.66 -2.86
C GLY A 123 -6.16 6.49 -2.17
N GLU A 124 -7.42 6.04 -2.21
CA GLU A 124 -8.57 6.75 -1.65
C GLU A 124 -8.54 6.86 -0.13
N LEU A 125 -7.75 6.02 0.56
CA LEU A 125 -7.58 6.06 2.01
C LEU A 125 -6.85 7.33 2.50
N VAL A 126 -6.22 8.09 1.60
CA VAL A 126 -5.65 9.41 1.93
C VAL A 126 -6.69 10.34 2.57
N ARG A 127 -7.98 10.16 2.24
CA ARG A 127 -9.07 10.93 2.84
C ARG A 127 -9.24 10.73 4.33
N PHE A 128 -8.71 9.66 4.91
CA PHE A 128 -8.82 9.37 6.34
C PHE A 128 -7.59 9.82 7.11
N ALA A 129 -6.51 10.18 6.41
CA ALA A 129 -5.32 10.71 7.04
C ALA A 129 -5.62 12.01 7.82
N SER A 130 -4.79 12.34 8.80
CA SER A 130 -4.85 13.62 9.49
C SER A 130 -4.67 14.80 8.51
N GLY A 131 -5.14 15.99 8.86
CA GLY A 131 -5.05 17.17 7.99
C GLY A 131 -3.61 17.49 7.53
N ASN A 132 -2.62 17.23 8.39
CA ASN A 132 -1.21 17.39 8.06
C ASN A 132 -0.76 16.39 6.99
N LEU A 133 -1.12 15.12 7.13
CA LEU A 133 -0.76 14.07 6.18
C LEU A 133 -1.55 14.16 4.87
N ARG A 134 -2.80 14.64 4.92
CA ARG A 134 -3.55 14.95 3.71
C ARG A 134 -2.79 15.94 2.85
N ASN A 135 -2.09 16.91 3.43
CA ASN A 135 -1.31 17.91 2.70
C ASN A 135 0.19 17.54 2.55
N ASP A 136 0.59 16.36 3.01
CA ASP A 136 1.96 15.88 2.83
C ASP A 136 2.17 15.43 1.38
N MET A 137 3.22 15.97 0.74
CA MET A 137 3.47 15.74 -0.68
C MET A 137 3.72 14.27 -1.00
N ASP A 138 4.46 13.54 -0.15
CA ASP A 138 4.76 12.14 -0.41
C ASP A 138 3.48 11.30 -0.32
N VAL A 139 2.64 11.55 0.69
CA VAL A 139 1.38 10.82 0.87
C VAL A 139 0.45 11.07 -0.31
N VAL A 140 0.32 12.32 -0.74
CA VAL A 140 -0.52 12.69 -1.89
C VAL A 140 0.00 12.10 -3.20
N VAL A 141 1.31 12.13 -3.43
CA VAL A 141 1.91 11.49 -4.62
C VAL A 141 1.64 9.99 -4.63
N MET A 142 1.81 9.32 -3.49
CA MET A 142 1.55 7.88 -3.39
C MET A 142 0.08 7.55 -3.66
N ALA A 143 -0.84 8.40 -3.21
CA ALA A 143 -2.26 8.26 -3.48
C ALA A 143 -2.59 8.49 -4.96
N LEU A 144 -2.02 9.52 -5.57
CA LEU A 144 -2.28 9.86 -6.98
C LEU A 144 -1.64 8.86 -7.94
N GLY A 145 -0.48 8.32 -7.59
CA GLY A 145 0.17 7.24 -8.32
C GLY A 145 -0.48 5.87 -8.11
N HIS A 146 -1.53 5.78 -7.29
CA HIS A 146 -2.26 4.55 -7.03
C HIS A 146 -3.35 4.29 -8.08
N ARG A 147 -3.06 3.34 -8.99
CA ARG A 147 -3.91 2.83 -10.10
C ARG A 147 -4.48 3.91 -11.05
N PRO A 148 -4.44 3.69 -12.38
CA PRO A 148 -5.06 4.59 -13.34
C PRO A 148 -6.58 4.38 -13.36
N ASP A 149 -7.29 4.97 -12.41
CA ASP A 149 -8.76 5.01 -12.40
C ASP A 149 -9.28 6.18 -13.27
N PRO A 150 -10.57 6.19 -13.68
CA PRO A 150 -11.25 7.44 -14.06
C PRO A 150 -11.15 8.43 -12.88
N LYS A 151 -11.06 9.75 -13.16
CA LYS A 151 -10.67 10.83 -12.23
C LYS A 151 -10.63 10.37 -10.77
N PRO A 152 -9.44 9.98 -10.24
CA PRO A 152 -9.33 9.44 -8.90
C PRO A 152 -10.01 10.40 -7.94
N MET A 153 -10.76 9.89 -6.97
CA MET A 153 -11.43 10.76 -6.00
C MET A 153 -10.42 11.66 -5.26
N VAL A 154 -9.19 11.17 -5.12
CA VAL A 154 -8.00 11.94 -4.70
C VAL A 154 -7.84 13.21 -5.53
N MET A 155 -7.95 13.16 -6.86
CA MET A 155 -7.83 14.33 -7.75
C MET A 155 -8.93 15.36 -7.49
N THR A 156 -10.16 14.92 -7.26
CA THR A 156 -11.27 15.82 -6.87
C THR A 156 -10.96 16.50 -5.53
N ASP A 157 -10.46 15.74 -4.54
CA ASP A 157 -10.05 16.29 -3.26
C ASP A 157 -8.88 17.28 -3.39
N LEU A 158 -7.96 17.09 -4.36
CA LEU A 158 -6.88 18.02 -4.65
C LEU A 158 -7.41 19.35 -5.22
N GLU A 159 -8.36 19.31 -6.14
CA GLU A 159 -8.97 20.51 -6.73
C GLU A 159 -9.63 21.38 -5.67
N CYS A 160 -10.29 20.78 -4.67
CA CYS A 160 -10.87 21.48 -3.54
C CYS A 160 -9.83 22.22 -2.67
N ARG A 161 -8.55 21.81 -2.71
CA ARG A 161 -7.47 22.47 -1.95
C ARG A 161 -6.90 23.69 -2.66
N GLY A 162 -7.25 23.90 -3.92
CA GLY A 162 -6.85 25.04 -4.71
C GLY A 162 -5.61 24.81 -5.58
N ILE A 163 -5.50 25.60 -6.65
CA ILE A 163 -4.48 25.44 -7.69
C ILE A 163 -3.05 25.66 -7.18
N GLU A 164 -2.86 26.49 -6.14
CA GLU A 164 -1.56 26.72 -5.53
C GLU A 164 -0.94 25.41 -5.00
N PHE A 165 -1.76 24.57 -4.34
CA PHE A 165 -1.30 23.29 -3.84
C PHE A 165 -0.87 22.36 -4.99
N ILE A 166 -1.66 22.33 -6.07
CA ILE A 166 -1.38 21.49 -7.24
C ILE A 166 -0.09 21.92 -7.94
N VAL A 167 0.15 23.23 -8.08
CA VAL A 167 1.40 23.75 -8.65
C VAL A 167 2.61 23.38 -7.79
N ARG A 168 2.48 23.48 -6.46
CA ARG A 168 3.53 23.05 -5.53
C ARG A 168 3.79 21.55 -5.62
N LEU A 169 2.74 20.74 -5.71
CA LEU A 169 2.83 19.29 -5.90
C LEU A 169 3.52 18.93 -7.22
N SER A 170 3.12 19.57 -8.33
CA SER A 170 3.73 19.37 -9.65
C SER A 170 5.22 19.73 -9.63
N SER A 171 5.57 20.87 -9.03
CA SER A 171 6.96 21.30 -8.86
C SER A 171 7.77 20.32 -8.00
N HIS A 172 7.18 19.78 -6.94
CA HIS A 172 7.80 18.78 -6.08
C HIS A 172 8.07 17.47 -6.82
N ILE A 173 7.08 16.96 -7.57
CA ILE A 173 7.24 15.76 -8.41
C ILE A 173 8.35 15.97 -9.44
N GLN A 174 8.35 17.10 -10.14
CA GLN A 174 9.37 17.41 -11.14
C GLN A 174 10.78 17.48 -10.53
N SER A 175 10.93 18.12 -9.38
CA SER A 175 12.22 18.18 -8.66
C SER A 175 12.75 16.79 -8.33
N ILE A 176 11.87 15.90 -7.84
CA ILE A 176 12.24 14.52 -7.49
C ILE A 176 12.60 13.69 -8.74
N LEU A 177 11.86 13.83 -9.84
CA LEU A 177 12.19 13.15 -11.09
C LEU A 177 13.48 13.70 -11.73
N GLN A 178 13.75 15.00 -11.60
CA GLN A 178 15.03 15.59 -12.02
C GLN A 178 16.20 15.08 -11.19
N LEU A 179 16.01 14.90 -9.88
CA LEU A 179 17.03 14.33 -9.00
C LEU A 179 17.42 12.91 -9.44
N ASP A 180 16.43 12.06 -9.75
CA ASP A 180 16.68 10.72 -10.31
C ASP A 180 17.44 10.78 -11.65
N HIS A 181 16.99 11.64 -12.58
CA HIS A 181 17.66 11.81 -13.87
C HIS A 181 19.11 12.29 -13.73
N VAL A 182 19.39 13.26 -12.86
CA VAL A 182 20.76 13.76 -12.60
C VAL A 182 21.61 12.69 -11.95
N PHE A 183 21.07 11.98 -10.97
CA PHE A 183 21.77 10.89 -10.28
C PHE A 183 22.16 9.77 -11.26
N VAL A 184 21.22 9.29 -12.07
CA VAL A 184 21.50 8.22 -13.04
C VAL A 184 22.38 8.73 -14.18
N GLY A 185 22.00 9.83 -14.83
CA GLY A 185 22.60 10.29 -16.08
C GLY A 185 23.93 11.03 -15.93
N GLN A 186 24.18 11.70 -14.81
CA GLN A 186 25.43 12.45 -14.59
C GLN A 186 26.33 11.75 -13.58
N PHE A 187 25.81 11.41 -12.41
CA PHE A 187 26.63 10.82 -11.34
C PHE A 187 27.02 9.37 -11.68
N LEU A 188 26.06 8.47 -11.90
CA LEU A 188 26.38 7.06 -12.19
C LEU A 188 27.06 6.87 -13.54
N CYS A 189 26.62 7.56 -14.60
CA CYS A 189 27.32 7.50 -15.89
C CYS A 189 28.75 8.07 -15.82
N GLY A 190 28.97 9.14 -15.05
CA GLY A 190 30.30 9.68 -14.80
C GLY A 190 31.20 8.66 -14.12
N VAL A 191 30.66 7.92 -13.13
CA VAL A 191 31.39 6.86 -12.43
C VAL A 191 31.82 5.73 -13.39
N HIS A 192 30.91 5.26 -14.25
CA HIS A 192 31.21 4.16 -15.19
C HIS A 192 32.19 4.57 -16.30
N LYS A 193 32.10 5.79 -16.82
CA LYS A 193 33.01 6.31 -17.86
C LYS A 193 34.46 6.43 -17.35
N HIS A 194 34.65 6.69 -16.07
CA HIS A 194 35.98 6.74 -15.44
C HIS A 194 36.52 5.38 -14.96
N GLY A 195 35.69 4.33 -14.90
CA GLY A 195 36.08 2.97 -14.52
C GLY A 195 36.42 2.04 -15.71
N ALA A 196 35.95 2.34 -16.92
CA ALA A 196 36.05 1.47 -18.10
C ALA A 196 37.25 1.76 -19.03
N ILE A 197 38.40 2.18 -18.49
CA ILE A 197 39.66 2.23 -19.26
C ILE A 197 40.54 1.06 -18.81
N GLY A 198 40.27 -0.11 -19.38
CA GLY A 198 41.04 -1.33 -19.19
C GLY A 198 40.80 -2.27 -20.36
N SER A 199 41.72 -2.23 -21.35
CA SER A 199 41.76 -2.97 -22.63
C SER A 199 41.09 -2.20 -23.79
N GLU A 200 41.73 -1.76 -24.87
CA GLU A 200 43.06 -1.96 -25.47
C GLU A 200 43.31 -0.79 -26.48
N GLY A 201 44.57 -0.38 -26.72
CA GLY A 201 44.96 0.28 -28.00
C GLY A 201 45.22 1.80 -28.05
N ASN A 202 46.33 2.24 -27.44
CA ASN A 202 47.29 3.28 -27.87
C ASN A 202 46.87 4.51 -28.74
N THR A 203 46.97 5.71 -28.14
CA THR A 203 47.73 6.93 -28.56
C THR A 203 46.91 8.24 -28.41
N GLY A 204 47.39 9.14 -27.54
CA GLY A 204 46.94 10.53 -27.48
C GLY A 204 46.50 11.02 -26.10
N SER A 205 47.48 11.38 -25.26
CA SER A 205 47.43 12.46 -24.27
C SER A 205 46.05 13.03 -23.91
N THR A 206 45.37 12.42 -22.94
CA THR A 206 44.62 13.17 -21.91
C THR A 206 44.69 12.36 -20.62
N THR A 207 45.25 12.96 -19.57
CA THR A 207 45.26 12.38 -18.22
C THR A 207 43.83 12.36 -17.68
N SER A 208 43.07 11.30 -17.97
CA SER A 208 41.78 11.08 -17.34
C SER A 208 42.00 10.43 -15.99
N SER A 209 41.88 11.21 -14.92
CA SER A 209 41.95 10.73 -13.55
C SER A 209 40.97 9.57 -13.35
N PRO A 210 41.38 8.48 -12.65
CA PRO A 210 40.46 7.41 -12.28
C PRO A 210 39.33 7.97 -11.44
N CYS A 211 38.19 7.26 -11.42
CA CYS A 211 37.03 7.66 -10.63
C CYS A 211 37.47 8.11 -9.23
N GLN A 212 37.23 9.38 -8.87
CA GLN A 212 37.73 9.97 -7.61
C GLN A 212 37.13 9.31 -6.36
N LEU A 213 36.19 8.37 -6.54
CA LEU A 213 35.59 7.54 -5.51
C LEU A 213 36.10 6.09 -5.67
N PRO A 214 37.26 5.74 -5.10
CA PRO A 214 37.84 4.40 -5.22
C PRO A 214 36.89 3.29 -4.71
N MET A 215 35.96 3.62 -3.81
CA MET A 215 34.98 2.68 -3.27
C MET A 215 33.98 2.14 -4.30
N LEU A 216 33.74 2.85 -5.41
CA LEU A 216 32.85 2.42 -6.49
C LEU A 216 33.56 1.60 -7.58
N ASN A 217 34.83 1.22 -7.36
CA ASN A 217 35.65 0.46 -8.31
C ASN A 217 36.01 -0.96 -7.82
N HIS A 218 35.41 -1.44 -6.73
CA HIS A 218 35.78 -2.72 -6.09
C HIS A 218 35.00 -3.96 -6.60
N GLY A 219 34.26 -3.83 -7.71
CA GLY A 219 33.47 -4.92 -8.31
C GLY A 219 31.97 -4.60 -8.38
N PHE A 220 31.21 -5.40 -9.13
CA PHE A 220 29.79 -5.13 -9.45
C PHE A 220 28.91 -5.04 -8.19
N GLU A 221 29.01 -6.01 -7.28
CA GLU A 221 28.18 -6.06 -6.06
C GLU A 221 28.49 -4.90 -5.11
N THR A 222 29.78 -4.63 -4.87
CA THR A 222 30.22 -3.53 -4.01
C THR A 222 29.76 -2.19 -4.58
N SER A 223 29.93 -1.98 -5.88
CA SER A 223 29.49 -0.74 -6.55
C SER A 223 27.97 -0.54 -6.44
N LEU A 224 27.19 -1.61 -6.59
CA LEU A 224 25.74 -1.57 -6.44
C LEU A 224 25.30 -1.21 -5.02
N GLU A 225 25.95 -1.76 -4.00
CA GLU A 225 25.65 -1.42 -2.60
C GLU A 225 25.96 0.05 -2.28
N TRP A 226 27.13 0.54 -2.70
CA TRP A 226 27.50 1.95 -2.51
C TRP A 226 26.56 2.88 -3.27
N THR A 227 26.19 2.54 -4.51
CA THR A 227 25.18 3.29 -5.27
C THR A 227 23.85 3.36 -4.52
N ARG A 228 23.37 2.25 -3.97
CA ARG A 228 22.13 2.25 -3.16
C ARG A 228 22.26 3.10 -1.91
N MET A 229 23.41 3.06 -1.24
CA MET A 229 23.64 3.85 -0.03
C MET A 229 23.67 5.36 -0.33
N ILE A 230 24.33 5.76 -1.41
CA ILE A 230 24.36 7.16 -1.86
C ILE A 230 22.96 7.61 -2.28
N ALA A 231 22.23 6.79 -3.04
CA ALA A 231 20.84 7.07 -3.41
C ALA A 231 19.96 7.27 -2.18
N THR A 232 20.11 6.41 -1.16
CA THR A 232 19.37 6.50 0.10
C THR A 232 19.72 7.78 0.87
N TYR A 233 21.00 8.13 0.93
CA TYR A 233 21.46 9.35 1.60
C TYR A 233 20.93 10.63 0.94
N LEU A 234 20.86 10.64 -0.40
CA LEU A 234 20.34 11.76 -1.19
C LEU A 234 18.81 11.75 -1.34
N ASP A 235 18.12 10.78 -0.71
CA ASP A 235 16.69 10.51 -0.88
C ASP A 235 16.24 10.38 -2.34
N VAL A 236 17.11 9.82 -3.20
CA VAL A 236 16.77 9.55 -4.59
C VAL A 236 15.70 8.45 -4.60
N PRO A 237 14.51 8.70 -5.15
CA PRO A 237 13.46 7.69 -5.23
C PRO A 237 13.94 6.51 -6.09
N SER A 238 13.59 5.30 -5.70
CA SER A 238 13.94 4.10 -6.48
C SER A 238 12.82 3.05 -6.42
N GLY A 239 12.84 2.11 -7.37
CA GLY A 239 11.85 1.04 -7.49
C GLY A 239 10.42 1.57 -7.53
N LYS A 240 9.54 0.98 -6.70
CA LYS A 240 8.11 1.34 -6.65
C LYS A 240 7.87 2.81 -6.31
N ARG A 241 8.70 3.44 -5.47
CA ARG A 241 8.52 4.86 -5.12
C ARG A 241 8.64 5.73 -6.38
N LEU A 242 9.70 5.53 -7.17
CA LEU A 242 9.92 6.27 -8.42
C LEU A 242 8.79 6.04 -9.44
N GLU A 243 8.31 4.80 -9.57
CA GLU A 243 7.16 4.47 -10.43
C GLU A 243 5.91 5.27 -10.04
N ARG A 244 5.66 5.46 -8.74
CA ARG A 244 4.53 6.26 -8.24
C ARG A 244 4.67 7.73 -8.59
N TYR A 245 5.87 8.32 -8.49
CA TYR A 245 6.09 9.70 -8.93
C TYR A 245 5.84 9.87 -10.43
N HIS A 246 6.31 8.94 -11.26
CA HIS A 246 6.01 8.96 -12.69
C HIS A 246 4.51 8.83 -12.98
N GLN A 247 3.80 7.94 -12.28
CA GLN A 247 2.37 7.79 -12.47
C GLN A 247 1.61 9.03 -12.00
N ALA A 248 1.96 9.60 -10.85
CA ALA A 248 1.38 10.83 -10.35
C ALA A 248 1.58 12.00 -11.34
N ALA A 249 2.78 12.12 -11.94
CA ALA A 249 3.05 13.12 -12.98
C ALA A 249 2.12 12.95 -14.20
N LYS A 250 1.92 11.70 -14.66
CA LYS A 250 1.01 11.40 -15.77
C LYS A 250 -0.44 11.75 -15.44
N GLU A 251 -0.90 11.45 -14.23
CA GLU A 251 -2.26 11.80 -13.81
C GLU A 251 -2.45 13.31 -13.73
N LEU A 252 -1.52 14.08 -13.15
CA LEU A 252 -1.61 15.55 -13.16
C LEU A 252 -1.71 16.09 -14.60
N GLN A 253 -0.85 15.61 -15.50
CA GLN A 253 -0.85 16.02 -16.90
C GLN A 253 -2.17 15.65 -17.60
N ARG A 254 -2.73 14.46 -17.30
CA ARG A 254 -4.01 13.98 -17.84
C ARG A 254 -5.16 14.92 -17.48
N TRP A 255 -5.10 15.55 -16.31
CA TRP A 255 -6.13 16.46 -15.81
C TRP A 255 -5.79 17.95 -16.02
N GLY A 256 -4.72 18.26 -16.75
CA GLY A 256 -4.38 19.62 -17.18
C GLY A 256 -3.50 20.43 -16.23
N TYR A 257 -2.74 19.77 -15.35
CA TYR A 257 -1.84 20.38 -14.35
C TYR A 257 -0.36 19.99 -14.53
#